data_AF-M0NGQ3-F1
#
_entry.id   AF-M0NGQ3-F1
#
_cell.length_a   1.000
_cell.length_b   1.000
_cell.length_c   1.000
_cell.angle_alpha   90.00
_cell.angle_beta   90.00
_cell.angle_gamma   90.00
#
_symmetry.space_group_name_H-M   'P 1'
#
loop_
_entity.id
_entity.type
_entity.pdbx_description
1 polymer ?
#
loop_
_entity_poly.entity_id
_entity_poly.type
_entity_poly.pdbx_seq_one_letter_code
_entity_poly.pdbx_strand_id
1 'polypeptide(L)'
;MVAAVQSGPNTTSRLTATLGALLAYAPFGWWIADAYPAFAVAGGIAAVGVASIPDKLSPWIIPDEWTHSLLGAAAVGGLVAAAGWLIADNIVIYAGSRIVTSEAAAQYGFAVGGLAAYGHILADGLTATAVRPLWPISEREGSLDLPALVDPRNNDGRINLVGTIVIVALAVGVMSSTVTATML
;
A
#
# COMPACT_ATOMS: atom_id res chain seq x y z
N MET A 1 -9.62 -3.07 26.11
CA MET A 1 -10.21 -2.84 24.77
C MET A 1 -10.62 -1.39 24.71
N VAL A 2 -9.71 -0.51 24.28
CA VAL A 2 -10.05 0.88 23.98
C VAL A 2 -10.64 0.84 22.58
N ALA A 3 -11.95 1.06 22.48
CA ALA A 3 -12.59 1.33 21.21
C ALA A 3 -11.91 2.58 20.64
N ALA A 4 -11.06 2.40 19.63
CA ALA A 4 -10.56 3.50 18.83
C ALA A 4 -11.80 4.14 18.19
N VAL A 5 -12.21 5.28 18.73
CA VAL A 5 -13.22 6.14 18.14
C VAL A 5 -12.70 6.51 16.76
N GLN A 6 -13.21 5.84 15.72
CA GLN A 6 -13.04 6.24 14.33
C GLN A 6 -13.75 7.59 14.15
N SER A 7 -13.06 8.68 14.49
CA SER A 7 -13.34 9.99 13.90
C SER A 7 -13.20 9.82 12.39
N GLY A 8 -14.26 10.15 11.62
CA GLY A 8 -14.31 9.90 10.18
C GLY A 8 -13.04 10.34 9.40
N PRO A 9 -12.84 9.83 8.17
CA PRO A 9 -11.56 9.87 7.48
C PRO A 9 -11.04 11.32 7.38
N ASN A 10 -10.10 11.66 8.26
CA ASN A 10 -9.43 12.94 8.26
C ASN A 10 -8.47 12.98 7.06
N THR A 11 -8.08 14.18 6.61
CA THR A 11 -7.17 14.38 5.47
C THR A 11 -5.90 13.53 5.55
N THR A 12 -5.44 13.23 6.76
CA THR A 12 -4.27 12.40 7.06
C THR A 12 -4.45 10.95 6.62
N SER A 13 -5.60 10.31 6.92
CA SER A 13 -5.88 8.92 6.48
C SER A 13 -5.81 8.75 4.97
N ARG A 14 -6.40 9.69 4.22
CA ARG A 14 -6.38 9.67 2.75
C ARG A 14 -4.97 9.86 2.18
N LEU A 15 -4.18 10.73 2.80
CA LEU A 15 -2.78 10.95 2.43
C LEU A 15 -1.96 9.69 2.65
N THR A 16 -2.11 9.05 3.81
CA THR A 16 -1.45 7.78 4.16
C THR A 16 -1.78 6.69 3.15
N ALA A 17 -3.07 6.46 2.88
CA ALA A 17 -3.52 5.49 1.88
C ALA A 17 -2.94 5.76 0.48
N THR A 18 -2.95 7.02 0.06
CA THR A 18 -2.42 7.44 -1.26
C THR A 18 -0.92 7.22 -1.36
N LEU A 19 -0.16 7.56 -0.32
CA LEU A 19 1.28 7.34 -0.26
C LEU A 19 1.61 5.85 -0.27
N GLY A 20 0.86 5.03 0.49
CA GLY A 20 1.00 3.58 0.48
C GLY A 20 0.73 2.97 -0.89
N ALA A 21 -0.34 3.40 -1.56
CA ALA A 21 -0.66 2.96 -2.92
C ALA A 21 0.46 3.30 -3.91
N LEU A 22 1.01 4.53 -3.86
CA LEU A 22 2.12 4.94 -4.71
C LEU A 22 3.40 4.16 -4.42
N LEU A 23 3.71 3.92 -3.14
CA LEU A 23 4.88 3.13 -2.74
C LEU A 23 4.77 1.67 -3.20
N ALA A 24 3.59 1.06 -3.08
CA ALA A 24 3.34 -0.29 -3.56
C ALA A 24 3.39 -0.37 -5.10
N TYR A 25 2.92 0.67 -5.80
CA TYR A 25 2.97 0.76 -7.25
C TYR A 25 4.38 1.03 -7.81
N ALA A 26 5.22 1.78 -7.07
CA ALA A 26 6.48 2.32 -7.58
C ALA A 26 7.42 1.28 -8.23
N PRO A 27 7.64 0.07 -7.67
CA PRO A 27 8.48 -0.94 -8.31
C PRO A 27 7.95 -1.39 -9.68
N PHE A 28 6.63 -1.54 -9.80
CA PHE A 28 5.97 -1.93 -11.05
C PHE A 28 6.02 -0.78 -12.08
N GLY A 29 5.73 0.45 -11.65
CA GLY A 29 5.85 1.63 -12.49
C GLY A 29 7.27 1.83 -13.03
N TRP A 30 8.29 1.64 -12.18
CA TRP A 30 9.69 1.67 -12.60
C TRP A 30 10.02 0.59 -13.64
N TRP A 31 9.58 -0.65 -13.41
CA TRP A 31 9.82 -1.76 -14.34
C TRP A 31 9.29 -1.52 -15.76
N ILE A 32 8.15 -0.84 -15.90
CA ILE A 32 7.54 -0.55 -17.20
C ILE A 32 7.94 0.82 -17.78
N ALA A 33 8.60 1.69 -17.01
CA ALA A 33 8.84 3.08 -17.39
C ALA A 33 9.73 3.21 -18.64
N ASP A 34 10.73 2.34 -18.80
CA ASP A 34 11.66 2.40 -19.93
C ASP A 34 10.98 2.04 -21.27
N ALA A 35 10.05 1.09 -21.25
CA ALA A 35 9.35 0.61 -22.43
C ALA A 35 8.04 1.37 -22.70
N TYR A 36 7.33 1.76 -21.63
CA TYR A 36 5.97 2.27 -21.67
C TYR A 36 5.77 3.44 -20.68
N PRO A 37 6.49 4.57 -20.84
CA PRO A 37 6.48 5.67 -19.85
C PRO A 37 5.09 6.27 -19.64
N ALA A 38 4.27 6.37 -20.70
CA ALA A 38 2.90 6.86 -20.59
C ALA A 38 2.02 5.95 -19.70
N PHE A 39 2.21 4.63 -19.78
CA PHE A 39 1.51 3.68 -18.92
C PHE A 39 2.04 3.76 -17.49
N ALA A 40 3.36 3.87 -17.27
CA ALA A 40 3.92 4.10 -15.94
C ALA A 40 3.29 5.31 -15.22
N VAL A 41 3.10 6.42 -15.93
CA VAL A 41 2.44 7.61 -15.38
C VAL A 41 0.95 7.37 -15.17
N ALA A 42 0.24 6.80 -16.15
CA ALA A 42 -1.19 6.52 -16.07
C ALA A 42 -1.52 5.58 -14.90
N GLY A 43 -0.68 4.59 -14.63
CA GLY A 43 -0.84 3.66 -13.51
C GLY A 43 -0.64 4.36 -12.17
N GLY A 44 0.33 5.27 -12.06
CA GLY A 44 0.50 6.10 -10.86
C GLY A 44 -0.73 6.98 -10.58
N ILE A 45 -1.27 7.62 -11.62
CA ILE A 45 -2.51 8.42 -11.52
C ILE A 45 -3.69 7.55 -11.09
N ALA A 46 -3.85 6.39 -11.72
CA ALA A 46 -4.91 5.44 -11.37
C ALA A 46 -4.74 4.92 -9.93
N ALA A 47 -3.52 4.62 -9.48
CA ALA A 47 -3.25 4.20 -8.12
C ALA A 47 -3.67 5.27 -7.09
N VAL A 48 -3.40 6.55 -7.35
CA VAL A 48 -3.89 7.67 -6.51
C VAL A 48 -5.42 7.72 -6.49
N GLY A 49 -6.06 7.57 -7.65
CA GLY A 49 -7.52 7.58 -7.75
C GLY A 49 -8.18 6.42 -7.00
N VAL A 50 -7.59 5.23 -7.09
CA VAL A 50 -8.08 3.99 -6.47
C VAL A 50 -7.84 3.98 -4.96
N ALA A 51 -6.72 4.54 -4.48
CA ALA A 51 -6.31 4.47 -3.08
C ALA A 51 -7.39 4.92 -2.08
N SER A 52 -8.24 5.88 -2.47
CA SER A 52 -9.30 6.40 -1.60
C SER A 52 -10.67 5.75 -1.81
N ILE A 53 -10.82 4.83 -2.77
CA ILE A 53 -12.11 4.21 -3.09
C ILE A 53 -12.61 3.33 -1.93
N PRO A 54 -11.80 2.42 -1.35
CA PRO A 54 -12.28 1.54 -0.30
C PRO A 54 -12.87 2.31 0.88
N ASP A 55 -12.16 3.33 1.38
CA ASP A 55 -12.62 4.21 2.47
C ASP A 55 -13.89 4.98 2.17
N LYS A 56 -14.10 5.37 0.91
CA LYS A 56 -15.31 6.10 0.51
C LYS A 56 -16.54 5.20 0.48
N LEU A 57 -16.34 3.92 0.17
CA LEU A 57 -17.43 2.95 0.03
C LEU A 57 -17.82 2.32 1.37
N SER A 58 -16.87 2.22 2.30
CA SER A 58 -17.08 1.57 3.59
C SER A 58 -18.28 2.13 4.39
N PRO A 59 -18.43 3.45 4.58
CA PRO A 59 -19.48 4.00 5.43
C PRO A 59 -20.91 3.78 4.91
N TRP A 60 -21.07 3.32 3.67
CA TRP A 60 -22.36 3.32 2.97
C TRP A 60 -22.76 1.96 2.39
N ILE A 61 -21.80 1.14 1.98
CA ILE A 61 -22.08 -0.01 1.08
C ILE A 61 -21.30 -1.26 1.47
N ILE A 62 -20.04 -1.14 1.88
CA ILE A 62 -19.12 -2.28 1.99
C ILE A 62 -18.58 -2.40 3.43
N PRO A 63 -18.55 -3.60 4.04
CA PRO A 63 -17.93 -3.77 5.35
C PRO A 63 -16.43 -3.42 5.36
N ASP A 64 -15.95 -2.83 6.45
CA ASP A 64 -14.53 -2.50 6.64
C ASP A 64 -13.62 -3.72 6.52
N GLU A 65 -14.11 -4.89 6.93
CA GLU A 65 -13.37 -6.15 6.84
C GLU A 65 -13.05 -6.52 5.40
N TRP A 66 -13.94 -6.16 4.46
CA TRP A 66 -13.72 -6.41 3.05
C TRP A 66 -12.68 -5.44 2.49
N THR A 67 -12.84 -4.14 2.75
CA THR A 67 -11.93 -3.09 2.23
C THR A 67 -10.51 -3.22 2.78
N HIS A 68 -10.34 -3.73 4.00
CA HIS A 68 -9.06 -3.94 4.65
C HIS A 68 -8.55 -5.39 4.56
N SER A 69 -8.93 -6.13 3.50
CA SER A 69 -8.51 -7.52 3.26
C SER A 69 -7.82 -7.71 1.90
N LEU A 70 -6.98 -8.75 1.79
CA LEU A 70 -6.35 -9.12 0.52
C LEU A 70 -7.39 -9.54 -0.53
N LEU A 71 -8.51 -10.11 -0.10
CA LEU A 71 -9.62 -10.44 -0.99
C LEU A 71 -10.25 -9.17 -1.58
N GLY A 72 -10.50 -8.15 -0.75
CA GLY A 72 -10.97 -6.84 -1.22
C GLY A 72 -9.98 -6.20 -2.18
N ALA A 73 -8.68 -6.24 -1.89
CA ALA A 73 -7.65 -5.74 -2.80
C ALA A 73 -7.66 -6.47 -4.15
N ALA A 74 -7.77 -7.80 -4.16
CA ALA A 74 -7.91 -8.58 -5.39
C ALA A 74 -9.18 -8.22 -6.16
N ALA A 75 -10.30 -7.97 -5.47
CA ALA A 75 -11.55 -7.56 -6.10
C ALA A 75 -11.46 -6.16 -6.71
N VAL A 76 -10.82 -5.19 -6.04
CA VAL A 76 -10.52 -3.87 -6.61
C VAL A 76 -9.63 -4.00 -7.84
N GLY A 77 -8.58 -4.84 -7.78
CA GLY A 77 -7.78 -5.19 -8.95
C GLY A 77 -8.64 -5.74 -10.09
N GLY A 78 -9.57 -6.66 -9.80
CA GLY A 78 -10.52 -7.21 -10.77
C GLY A 78 -11.43 -6.15 -11.41
N LEU A 79 -11.93 -5.18 -10.64
CA LEU A 79 -12.75 -4.08 -11.16
C LEU A 79 -11.96 -3.17 -12.10
N VAL A 80 -10.72 -2.82 -11.75
CA VAL A 80 -9.84 -2.02 -12.60
C VAL A 80 -9.42 -2.81 -13.84
N ALA A 81 -9.19 -4.12 -13.71
CA ALA A 81 -8.93 -5.03 -14.84
C ALA A 81 -10.12 -5.06 -15.82
N ALA A 82 -11.35 -5.19 -15.31
CA ALA A 82 -12.54 -5.17 -16.13
C ALA A 82 -12.71 -3.83 -16.86
N ALA A 83 -12.44 -2.70 -16.19
CA ALA A 83 -12.43 -1.40 -16.84
C ALA A 83 -11.37 -1.31 -17.95
N GLY A 84 -10.15 -1.76 -17.68
CA GLY A 84 -9.06 -1.81 -18.67
C GLY A 84 -9.43 -2.66 -19.89
N TRP A 85 -10.00 -3.85 -19.67
CA TRP A 85 -10.52 -4.71 -20.74
C TRP A 85 -11.54 -3.97 -21.60
N LEU A 86 -12.58 -3.42 -20.97
CA LEU A 86 -13.68 -2.75 -21.68
C LEU A 86 -13.19 -1.57 -22.50
N ILE A 87 -12.25 -0.78 -21.98
CA ILE A 87 -11.67 0.34 -22.72
C ILE A 87 -10.93 -0.16 -23.96
N ALA A 88 -10.03 -1.13 -23.81
CA ALA A 88 -9.21 -1.63 -24.92
C ALA A 88 -10.02 -2.44 -25.97
N ASP A 89 -11.13 -3.03 -25.57
CA ASP A 89 -12.06 -3.72 -26.48
C ASP A 89 -12.84 -2.75 -27.38
N ASN A 90 -13.08 -1.53 -26.89
CA ASN A 90 -13.89 -0.52 -27.58
C ASN A 90 -13.05 0.59 -28.23
N ILE A 91 -11.81 0.78 -27.80
CA ILE A 91 -10.92 1.86 -28.26
C ILE A 91 -9.53 1.29 -28.51
N VAL A 92 -8.98 1.58 -29.69
CA VAL A 92 -7.60 1.19 -30.01
C VAL A 92 -6.63 2.04 -29.20
N ILE A 93 -5.89 1.39 -28.31
CA ILE A 93 -4.84 2.00 -27.50
C ILE A 93 -3.48 1.57 -28.05
N TYR A 94 -2.58 2.54 -28.20
CA TYR A 94 -1.20 2.30 -28.61
C TYR A 94 -0.24 2.42 -27.43
N ALA A 95 0.70 1.48 -27.35
CA ALA A 95 1.86 1.50 -26.47
C ALA A 95 3.12 1.55 -27.35
N GLY A 96 3.51 2.77 -27.74
CA GLY A 96 4.51 2.98 -28.79
C GLY A 96 3.98 2.50 -30.15
N SER A 97 4.68 1.57 -30.79
CA SER A 97 4.28 1.01 -32.09
C SER A 97 3.38 -0.23 -31.98
N ARG A 98 2.98 -0.63 -30.77
CA ARG A 98 2.17 -1.83 -30.52
C ARG A 98 0.75 -1.46 -30.13
N ILE A 99 -0.21 -2.26 -30.55
CA ILE A 99 -1.60 -2.17 -30.10
C ILE A 99 -1.71 -2.93 -28.77
N VAL A 100 -2.36 -2.33 -27.78
CA VAL A 100 -2.67 -2.97 -26.51
C VAL A 100 -3.90 -3.85 -26.69
N THR A 101 -3.77 -5.14 -26.41
CA THR A 101 -4.90 -6.08 -26.42
C THR A 101 -5.77 -5.89 -25.17
N SER A 102 -7.05 -6.27 -25.24
CA SER A 102 -7.95 -6.24 -24.08
C SER A 102 -7.42 -7.06 -22.90
N GLU A 103 -6.77 -8.20 -23.20
CA GLU A 103 -6.10 -9.03 -22.19
C GLU A 103 -4.93 -8.28 -21.51
N ALA A 104 -4.05 -7.65 -22.29
CA ALA A 104 -2.93 -6.88 -21.73
C ALA A 104 -3.41 -5.69 -20.90
N ALA A 105 -4.47 -5.00 -21.34
CA ALA A 105 -5.09 -3.92 -20.60
C ALA A 105 -5.70 -4.40 -19.28
N ALA A 106 -6.31 -5.59 -19.26
CA ALA A 106 -6.87 -6.18 -18.05
C ALA A 106 -5.78 -6.61 -17.06
N GLN A 107 -4.72 -7.27 -17.53
CA GLN A 107 -3.57 -7.63 -16.69
C GLN A 107 -2.92 -6.40 -16.06
N TYR A 108 -2.74 -5.35 -16.87
CA TYR A 108 -2.24 -4.06 -16.41
C TYR A 108 -3.18 -3.42 -15.36
N GLY A 109 -4.49 -3.39 -15.63
CA GLY A 109 -5.49 -2.87 -14.71
C GLY A 109 -5.53 -3.64 -13.38
N PHE A 110 -5.42 -4.97 -13.43
CA PHE A 110 -5.34 -5.82 -12.24
C PHE A 110 -4.11 -5.47 -11.39
N ALA A 111 -2.93 -5.35 -12.02
CA ALA A 111 -1.71 -4.99 -11.33
C ALA A 111 -1.81 -3.61 -10.67
N VAL A 112 -2.28 -2.59 -11.41
CA VAL A 112 -2.43 -1.23 -10.87
C VAL A 112 -3.44 -1.17 -9.73
N GLY A 113 -4.65 -1.70 -9.95
CA GLY A 113 -5.73 -1.66 -8.94
C GLY A 113 -5.40 -2.50 -7.71
N GLY A 114 -4.83 -3.68 -7.91
CA GLY A 114 -4.42 -4.59 -6.83
C GLY A 114 -3.27 -4.02 -6.00
N LEU A 115 -2.21 -3.48 -6.63
CA LEU A 115 -1.11 -2.83 -5.92
C LEU A 115 -1.56 -1.58 -5.17
N ALA A 116 -2.46 -0.78 -5.76
CA ALA A 116 -3.01 0.40 -5.09
C ALA A 116 -3.82 0.03 -3.85
N ALA A 117 -4.74 -0.93 -3.96
CA ALA A 117 -5.54 -1.39 -2.83
C ALA A 117 -4.69 -2.10 -1.77
N TYR A 118 -3.69 -2.89 -2.18
CA TYR A 118 -2.73 -3.50 -1.27
C TYR A 118 -1.91 -2.44 -0.52
N GLY A 119 -1.42 -1.42 -1.23
CA GLY A 119 -0.68 -0.32 -0.63
C GLY A 119 -1.52 0.49 0.37
N HIS A 120 -2.81 0.66 0.11
CA HIS A 120 -3.77 1.23 1.06
C HIS A 120 -3.86 0.39 2.34
N ILE A 121 -4.07 -0.93 2.23
CA ILE A 121 -4.11 -1.84 3.39
C ILE A 121 -2.80 -1.81 4.18
N LEU A 122 -1.65 -1.81 3.49
CA LEU A 122 -0.36 -1.69 4.15
C LEU A 122 -0.22 -0.38 4.91
N ALA A 123 -0.64 0.74 4.31
CA ALA A 123 -0.53 2.05 4.94
C ALA A 123 -1.39 2.12 6.21
N ASP A 124 -2.62 1.63 6.15
CA ASP A 124 -3.54 1.57 7.28
C ASP A 124 -3.01 0.66 8.39
N GLY A 125 -2.51 -0.51 8.00
CA GLY A 125 -1.83 -1.43 8.89
C GLY A 125 -0.59 -0.83 9.54
N LEU A 126 0.01 0.24 8.99
CA LEU A 126 1.15 0.96 9.56
C LEU A 126 0.76 2.21 10.37
N THR A 127 -0.49 2.66 10.33
CA THR A 127 -0.95 3.87 11.04
C THR A 127 -2.04 3.59 12.07
N ALA A 128 -1.95 2.43 12.72
CA ALA A 128 -2.86 1.99 13.80
C ALA A 128 -4.30 1.66 13.36
N THR A 129 -4.65 1.78 12.08
CA THR A 129 -5.93 1.30 11.55
C THR A 129 -5.93 -0.23 11.53
N ALA A 130 -6.95 -0.85 12.12
CA ALA A 130 -7.05 -2.30 12.16
C ALA A 130 -7.28 -2.85 10.74
N VAL A 131 -6.39 -3.74 10.29
CA VAL A 131 -6.57 -4.46 9.02
C VAL A 131 -6.80 -5.94 9.25
N ARG A 132 -7.53 -6.59 8.33
CA ARG A 132 -7.86 -8.03 8.39
C ARG A 132 -7.41 -8.73 7.10
N PRO A 133 -6.10 -8.94 6.88
CA PRO A 133 -5.57 -9.36 5.59
C PRO A 133 -6.16 -10.68 5.08
N LEU A 134 -6.49 -11.59 6.01
CA LEU A 134 -6.97 -12.95 5.73
C LEU A 134 -8.49 -13.11 5.80
N TRP A 135 -9.26 -12.02 5.91
CA TRP A 135 -10.71 -12.13 5.84
C TRP A 135 -11.15 -12.68 4.46
N PRO A 136 -12.16 -13.57 4.37
CA PRO A 136 -13.02 -14.09 5.44
C PRO A 136 -12.51 -15.37 6.11
N ILE A 137 -11.30 -15.85 5.76
CA ILE A 137 -10.71 -17.07 6.32
C ILE A 137 -10.36 -16.88 7.80
N SER A 138 -9.96 -15.66 8.19
CA SER A 138 -9.67 -15.30 9.57
C SER A 138 -10.20 -13.91 9.92
N GLU A 139 -10.76 -13.77 11.12
CA GLU A 139 -11.20 -12.49 11.68
C GLU A 139 -10.09 -11.77 12.47
N ARG A 140 -8.86 -12.29 12.47
CA ARG A 140 -7.75 -11.66 13.20
C ARG A 140 -7.41 -10.29 12.61
N GLU A 141 -7.40 -9.31 13.48
CA GLU A 141 -6.98 -7.94 13.19
C GLU A 141 -5.51 -7.74 13.54
N GLY A 142 -4.84 -6.89 12.77
CA GLY A 142 -3.49 -6.44 13.08
C GLY A 142 -3.28 -5.00 12.67
N SER A 143 -2.47 -4.27 13.44
CA SER A 143 -1.91 -2.99 13.04
C SER A 143 -0.60 -2.75 13.80
N LEU A 144 0.34 -2.13 13.11
CA LEU A 144 1.56 -1.55 13.63
C LEU A 144 1.28 -0.06 13.75
N ASP A 145 1.12 0.44 14.96
CA ASP A 145 0.96 1.87 15.21
C ASP A 145 2.33 2.57 15.03
N LEU A 146 2.81 2.68 13.79
CA LEU A 146 4.15 3.24 13.51
C LEU A 146 4.31 4.66 14.06
N PRO A 147 3.33 5.59 13.93
CA PRO A 147 3.46 6.92 14.53
C PRO A 147 3.76 6.86 16.02
N ALA A 148 3.07 5.99 16.78
CA ALA A 148 3.41 5.78 18.19
C ALA A 148 4.79 5.12 18.39
N LEU A 149 5.18 4.17 17.52
CA LEU A 149 6.47 3.50 17.60
C LEU A 149 7.66 4.41 17.27
N VAL A 150 7.47 5.48 16.49
CA VAL A 150 8.54 6.41 16.10
C VAL A 150 8.53 7.73 16.86
N ASP A 151 7.47 8.03 17.62
CA ASP A 151 7.43 9.22 18.49
C ASP A 151 8.24 8.98 19.78
N PRO A 152 9.37 9.69 19.99
CA PRO A 152 10.16 9.55 21.20
C PRO A 152 9.42 9.93 22.48
N ARG A 153 8.34 10.70 22.36
CA ARG A 153 7.54 11.22 23.48
C ARG A 153 6.41 10.28 23.87
N ASN A 154 5.96 9.40 22.97
CA ASN A 154 4.82 8.53 23.15
C ASN A 154 5.26 7.10 23.51
N ASN A 155 6.11 6.99 24.54
CA ASN A 155 6.74 5.75 24.97
C ASN A 155 5.95 5.08 26.11
N ASP A 156 4.67 4.78 25.88
CA ASP A 156 3.75 4.17 26.86
C ASP A 156 4.05 2.68 27.14
N GLY A 157 5.33 2.28 27.16
CA GLY A 157 5.78 0.89 27.41
C GLY A 157 5.88 0.00 26.17
N ARG A 158 5.74 0.55 24.96
CA ARG A 158 6.01 -0.14 23.68
C ARG A 158 7.47 0.07 23.24
N ILE A 159 8.01 -0.82 22.42
CA ILE A 159 9.39 -0.70 21.91
C ILE A 159 9.45 0.51 20.96
N ASN A 160 10.09 1.61 21.39
CA ASN A 160 10.40 2.73 20.52
C ASN A 160 11.33 2.24 19.39
N LEU A 161 10.81 2.20 18.17
CA LEU A 161 11.51 1.67 17.00
C LEU A 161 12.73 2.53 16.66
N VAL A 162 12.62 3.85 16.77
CA VAL A 162 13.74 4.78 16.52
C VAL A 162 14.84 4.58 17.56
N GLY A 163 14.48 4.54 18.85
CA GLY A 163 15.42 4.26 19.93
C GLY A 163 16.11 2.90 19.76
N THR A 164 15.34 1.88 19.36
CA THR A 164 15.86 0.53 19.13
C THR A 164 16.80 0.47 17.94
N ILE A 165 16.45 1.08 16.81
CA ILE A 165 17.31 1.14 15.62
C ILE A 165 18.61 1.89 15.94
N VAL A 166 18.54 3.02 16.66
CA VAL A 166 19.73 3.78 17.06
C VAL A 166 20.62 2.94 17.98
N ILE A 167 20.06 2.26 18.99
CA ILE A 167 20.84 1.39 19.89
C ILE A 167 21.48 0.23 19.12
N VAL A 168 20.74 -0.43 18.22
CA VAL A 168 21.28 -1.53 17.41
C VAL A 168 22.38 -1.04 16.47
N ALA A 169 22.18 0.10 15.79
CA ALA A 169 23.18 0.69 14.91
C ALA A 169 24.46 1.07 15.67
N LEU A 170 24.31 1.66 16.87
CA LEU A 170 25.45 1.96 17.75
C LEU A 170 26.15 0.67 18.22
N ALA A 171 25.41 -0.35 18.63
CA ALA A 171 25.97 -1.62 19.06
C ALA A 171 26.75 -2.31 17.92
N VAL A 172 26.18 -2.36 16.71
CA VAL A 172 26.86 -2.87 15.51
C VAL A 172 28.10 -2.03 15.20
N GLY A 173 28.02 -0.71 15.28
CA GLY A 173 29.15 0.19 15.08
C GLY A 173 30.30 -0.05 16.07
N VAL A 174 29.98 -0.23 17.36
CA VAL A 174 30.96 -0.54 18.42
C VAL A 174 31.55 -1.94 18.24
N MET A 175 30.75 -2.95 17.89
CA MET A 175 31.24 -4.30 17.60
C MET A 175 32.14 -4.33 16.36
N SER A 176 31.84 -3.51 15.35
CA SER A 176 32.65 -3.41 14.14
C SER A 176 33.99 -2.71 14.39
N SER A 177 34.02 -1.71 15.27
CA SER A 177 35.25 -0.98 15.62
C SER A 177 36.17 -1.77 16.56
N THR A 178 35.62 -2.57 17.47
CA THR A 178 36.43 -3.46 18.33
C THR A 178 37.08 -4.58 17.52
N VAL A 179 36.36 -5.22 16.59
CA VAL A 179 36.93 -6.23 15.67
C VAL A 179 38.12 -5.66 14.90
N THR A 180 37.99 -4.42 14.41
CA THR A 180 39.06 -3.74 13.65
C THR A 180 40.28 -3.44 14.52
N ALA A 181 40.09 -3.07 15.80
CA ALA A 181 41.17 -2.78 16.73
C ALA A 181 41.96 -4.02 17.21
N THR A 182 41.33 -5.21 17.23
CA THR A 182 42.01 -6.49 17.56
C THR A 182 42.82 -7.10 16.40
N MET A 183 42.66 -6.58 15.18
CA MET A 183 43.33 -7.08 13.96
C MET A 183 44.58 -6.25 13.58
N LEU A 184 44.91 -5.21 14.34
CA LEU A 184 46.11 -4.38 14.23
C LEU A 184 47.08 -4.70 15.38
#